data_AF-A0A1V2GYG3-F1
#
_entry.id   AF-A0A1V2GYG3-F1
#
_cell.length_a   1.000
_cell.length_b   1.000
_cell.length_c   1.000
_cell.angle_alpha   90.00
_cell.angle_beta   90.00
_cell.angle_gamma   90.00
#
_symmetry.space_group_name_H-M   'P 1'
#
loop_
_entity.id
_entity.type
_entity.pdbx_description
1 polymer ?
#
loop_
_entity_poly.entity_id
_entity_poly.type
_entity_poly.pdbx_seq_one_letter_code
_entity_poly.pdbx_strand_id
1 'polypeptide(L)'
;MASKLCSCDHLPASAQEALACAQKWDNAVQRMMKTYAGAKFAINAGRGGANAAQRFEDRAEVLHQAMAHRHHCQLMAEQLRKRPLMLKA
;
A
#
# COMPACT_ATOMS: atom_id res chain seq x y z
N MET A 1 -14.22 0.88 -9.04
CA MET A 1 -13.87 -0.49 -8.63
C MET A 1 -12.91 -0.41 -7.45
N ALA A 2 -13.44 -0.43 -6.23
CA ALA A 2 -12.60 -0.54 -5.04
C ALA A 2 -11.97 -1.94 -5.07
N SER A 3 -10.70 -2.03 -5.47
CA SER A 3 -9.93 -3.24 -5.23
C SER A 3 -10.10 -3.57 -3.76
N LYS A 4 -10.54 -4.79 -3.45
CA LYS A 4 -10.45 -5.42 -2.12
C LYS A 4 -8.97 -5.50 -1.74
N LEU A 5 -8.37 -4.33 -1.53
CA LEU A 5 -7.11 -4.21 -0.84
C LEU A 5 -7.41 -4.68 0.57
N CYS A 6 -6.52 -5.51 1.09
CA CYS A 6 -6.70 -6.18 2.35
C CYS A 6 -6.95 -5.10 3.42
N SER A 7 -8.21 -4.84 3.71
CA SER A 7 -8.60 -4.07 4.88
C SER A 7 -8.04 -4.89 6.02
N CYS A 8 -7.01 -4.38 6.68
CA CYS A 8 -6.75 -4.79 8.04
C CYS A 8 -7.92 -4.18 8.83
N ASP A 9 -9.11 -4.79 8.71
CA ASP A 9 -10.41 -4.38 9.30
C ASP A 9 -10.36 -4.32 10.84
N HIS A 10 -9.21 -4.71 11.39
CA HIS A 10 -8.88 -4.88 12.78
C HIS A 10 -7.48 -4.28 12.96
N LEU A 11 -7.38 -3.32 13.89
CA LEU A 11 -6.11 -2.76 14.34
C LEU A 11 -5.21 -3.92 14.81
N PRO A 12 -3.95 -4.02 14.34
CA PRO A 12 -3.07 -5.11 14.73
C PRO A 12 -2.85 -5.08 16.24
N ALA A 13 -3.11 -6.19 16.92
CA ALA A 13 -2.96 -6.33 18.37
C ALA A 13 -1.50 -6.59 18.78
N SER A 14 -0.65 -6.99 17.83
CA SER A 14 0.78 -7.23 18.05
C SER A 14 1.66 -6.72 16.91
N ALA A 15 2.95 -6.52 17.22
CA ALA A 15 3.94 -6.14 16.21
C ALA A 15 4.06 -7.18 15.08
N GLN A 16 3.85 -8.46 15.38
CA GLN A 16 3.89 -9.54 14.38
C GLN A 16 2.71 -9.46 13.42
N GLU A 17 1.51 -9.16 13.91
CA GLU A 17 0.34 -8.93 13.06
C GLU A 17 0.49 -7.68 12.20
N ALA A 18 1.04 -6.60 12.74
CA ALA A 18 1.33 -5.39 11.99
C ALA A 18 2.34 -5.65 10.85
N LEU A 19 3.38 -6.46 11.09
CA LEU A 19 4.32 -6.89 10.05
C LEU A 19 3.68 -7.80 9.00
N ALA A 20 2.82 -8.74 9.42
CA ALA A 20 2.09 -9.58 8.49
C ALA A 20 1.14 -8.76 7.60
N CYS A 21 0.49 -7.73 8.16
CA CYS A 21 -0.31 -6.77 7.39
C CYS A 21 0.59 -5.98 6.40
N ALA A 22 1.76 -5.49 6.83
CA ALA A 22 2.72 -4.81 5.95
C ALA A 22 3.19 -5.70 4.78
N GLN A 23 3.48 -6.99 5.02
CA GLN A 23 3.87 -7.95 3.98
C GLN A 23 2.76 -8.20 2.95
N LYS A 24 1.48 -8.22 3.38
CA LYS A 24 0.35 -8.30 2.45
C LYS A 24 0.30 -7.08 1.54
N TRP A 25 0.58 -5.90 2.10
CA TRP A 25 0.68 -4.67 1.34
C TRP A 25 1.90 -4.63 0.40
N ASP A 26 3.03 -5.28 0.71
CA ASP A 26 4.16 -5.39 -0.23
C ASP A 26 3.72 -6.03 -1.56
N ASN A 27 2.96 -7.13 -1.49
CA ASN A 27 2.42 -7.79 -2.69
C ASN A 27 1.39 -6.94 -3.45
N ALA A 28 0.64 -6.08 -2.75
CA ALA A 28 -0.30 -5.15 -3.36
C ALA A 28 0.44 -4.01 -4.07
N VAL A 29 1.44 -3.42 -3.39
CA VAL A 29 2.30 -2.37 -3.92
C VAL A 29 3.04 -2.86 -5.16
N GLN A 30 3.59 -4.08 -5.17
CA GLN A 30 4.24 -4.63 -6.36
C GLN A 30 3.27 -4.76 -7.55
N ARG A 31 2.04 -5.25 -7.32
CA ARG A 31 1.02 -5.35 -8.37
C ARG A 31 0.62 -3.98 -8.92
N MET A 32 0.46 -2.99 -8.05
CA MET A 32 0.12 -1.62 -8.45
C MET A 32 1.27 -0.90 -9.13
N MET A 33 2.50 -1.15 -8.70
CA MET A 33 3.69 -0.61 -9.35
C MET A 33 3.77 -1.09 -10.80
N LYS A 34 3.43 -2.36 -11.07
CA LYS A 34 3.38 -2.89 -12.43
C LYS A 34 2.30 -2.21 -13.28
N THR A 35 1.11 -1.94 -12.73
CA THR A 35 0.05 -1.26 -13.48
C THR A 35 0.35 0.22 -13.70
N TYR A 36 0.93 0.90 -12.71
CA TYR A 36 1.46 2.26 -12.82
C TYR A 36 2.55 2.36 -13.90
N ALA A 37 3.54 1.46 -13.89
CA ALA A 37 4.60 1.43 -14.89
C ALA A 37 4.05 1.19 -16.30
N GLY A 38 3.06 0.32 -16.44
CA GLY A 38 2.35 0.10 -17.71
C GLY A 38 1.64 1.36 -18.21
N ALA A 39 0.96 2.10 -17.33
CA ALA A 39 0.29 3.35 -17.68
C ALA A 39 1.31 4.45 -18.06
N LYS A 40 2.42 4.56 -17.32
CA LYS A 40 3.52 5.48 -17.62
C LYS A 40 4.13 5.20 -18.99
N PHE A 41 4.37 3.93 -19.31
CA PHE A 41 4.88 3.53 -20.62
C PHE A 41 3.90 3.88 -21.74
N ALA A 42 2.60 3.67 -21.53
CA ALA A 42 1.58 4.00 -22.52
C ALA A 42 1.52 5.51 -22.82
N ILE A 43 1.71 6.38 -21.82
CA ILE A 43 1.83 7.83 -22.02
C ILE A 43 3.09 8.15 -22.82
N ASN A 44 4.26 7.67 -22.36
CA ASN A 44 5.54 7.99 -22.98
C ASN A 44 5.64 7.51 -24.42
N ALA A 45 4.99 6.39 -24.74
CA ALA A 45 4.94 5.85 -26.09
C ALA A 45 3.83 6.45 -26.98
N GLY A 46 3.05 7.41 -26.48
CA GLY A 46 1.90 7.97 -27.20
C GLY A 46 0.78 6.95 -27.47
N ARG A 47 0.74 5.83 -26.74
CA ARG A 47 -0.14 4.67 -26.97
C ARG A 47 -1.41 4.65 -26.12
N GLY A 48 -1.61 5.62 -25.23
CA GLY A 48 -2.72 5.60 -24.28
C GLY A 48 -4.01 6.31 -24.72
N GLY A 49 -4.04 6.95 -25.89
CA GLY A 49 -5.17 7.75 -26.36
C GLY A 49 -5.47 8.98 -25.48
N ALA A 50 -6.62 9.61 -25.68
CA ALA A 50 -7.02 10.84 -24.97
C ALA A 50 -7.09 10.67 -23.43
N ASN A 51 -7.30 9.45 -22.94
CA ASN A 51 -7.47 9.16 -21.51
C ASN A 51 -6.21 8.55 -20.86
N ALA A 52 -5.06 8.59 -21.54
CA ALA A 52 -3.80 8.04 -21.02
C ALA A 52 -3.37 8.69 -19.72
N ALA A 53 -3.40 10.03 -19.69
CA ALA A 53 -3.04 10.85 -18.54
C ALA A 53 -3.93 10.54 -17.34
N GLN A 54 -5.25 10.55 -17.53
CA GLN A 54 -6.21 10.20 -16.49
C GLN A 54 -5.95 8.80 -15.90
N ARG A 55 -5.76 7.79 -16.76
CA ARG A 55 -5.47 6.42 -16.30
C ARG A 55 -4.18 6.34 -15.50
N PHE A 56 -3.16 7.10 -15.88
CA PHE A 56 -1.90 7.15 -15.15
C PHE A 56 -2.08 7.81 -13.78
N GLU A 57 -2.80 8.93 -13.71
CA GLU A 57 -3.13 9.61 -12.45
C GLU A 57 -3.91 8.67 -11.52
N ASP A 58 -4.97 8.02 -12.03
CA ASP A 58 -5.74 7.03 -11.26
C ASP A 58 -4.84 5.88 -10.73
N ARG A 59 -3.88 5.40 -11.53
CA ARG A 59 -2.93 4.36 -11.09
C ARG A 59 -1.91 4.89 -10.10
N ALA A 60 -1.48 6.14 -10.24
CA ALA A 60 -0.54 6.78 -9.33
C ALA A 60 -1.18 6.97 -7.95
N GLU A 61 -2.43 7.46 -7.90
CA GLU A 61 -3.18 7.60 -6.65
C GLU A 61 -3.33 6.27 -5.92
N VAL A 62 -3.76 5.23 -6.65
CA VAL A 62 -3.91 3.87 -6.09
C VAL A 62 -2.59 3.32 -5.55
N LEU A 63 -1.47 3.54 -6.27
CA LEU A 63 -0.14 3.13 -5.80
C LEU A 63 0.29 3.91 -4.55
N HIS A 64 0.09 5.23 -4.53
CA HIS A 64 0.40 6.06 -3.37
C HIS A 64 -0.40 5.64 -2.14
N GLN A 65 -1.69 5.36 -2.30
CA GLN A 65 -2.54 4.88 -1.22
C GLN A 65 -2.04 3.55 -0.64
N ALA A 66 -1.66 2.58 -1.49
CA ALA A 66 -1.12 1.32 -1.03
C ALA A 66 0.24 1.46 -0.33
N MET A 67 1.12 2.34 -0.81
CA MET A 67 2.38 2.64 -0.13
C MET A 67 2.15 3.31 1.23
N ALA A 68 1.17 4.21 1.33
CA ALA A 68 0.79 4.85 2.59
C ALA A 68 0.28 3.82 3.61
N HIS A 69 -0.58 2.89 3.20
CA HIS A 69 -1.04 1.80 4.07
C HIS A 69 0.10 0.90 4.52
N ARG A 70 0.98 0.50 3.60
CA ARG A 70 2.16 -0.30 3.91
C ARG A 70 3.06 0.38 4.94
N HIS A 71 3.33 1.68 4.75
CA HIS A 71 4.13 2.48 5.67
C HIS A 71 3.47 2.60 7.04
N HIS A 72 2.16 2.83 7.09
CA HIS A 72 1.40 2.87 8.34
C HIS A 72 1.54 1.57 9.14
N CYS A 73 1.42 0.41 8.49
CA CYS A 73 1.61 -0.88 9.14
C CYS A 73 3.04 -1.07 9.69
N GLN A 74 4.06 -0.58 8.98
CA GLN A 74 5.44 -0.61 9.47
C GLN A 74 5.63 0.28 10.70
N LEU A 75 5.11 1.51 10.67
CA LEU A 75 5.15 2.40 11.83
C LEU A 75 4.44 1.79 13.05
N MET A 76 3.27 1.18 12.85
CA MET A 76 2.57 0.47 13.93
C MET A 76 3.40 -0.68 14.49
N ALA A 77 4.04 -1.49 13.63
CA ALA A 77 4.90 -2.58 14.08
C ALA A 77 6.08 -2.07 14.92
N GLU A 78 6.69 -0.95 14.52
CA GLU A 78 7.76 -0.31 15.27
C GLU A 78 7.28 0.24 16.61
N GLN A 79 6.12 0.89 16.65
CA GLN A 79 5.52 1.40 17.89
C GLN A 79 5.20 0.27 18.86
N LEU A 80 4.62 -0.84 18.37
CA LEU A 80 4.31 -2.01 19.17
C LEU A 80 5.58 -2.72 19.68
N ARG A 81 6.68 -2.71 18.92
CA ARG A 81 8.00 -3.19 19.38
C ARG A 81 8.61 -2.31 20.47
N LYS A 82 8.42 -0.99 20.36
CA LYS A 82 8.94 0.01 21.30
C LYS A 82 8.08 0.19 22.55
N ARG A 83 6.95 -0.51 22.69
CA ARG A 83 6.21 -0.67 23.95
C ARG A 83 6.76 -1.86 24.73
N PRO A 84 7.82 -1.72 25.55
CA PRO A 84 8.07 -2.69 26.59
C PRO A 84 6.86 -2.67 27.52
N LEU A 85 6.49 -3.84 28.02
CA LEU A 85 5.48 -4.08 29.05
C LEU A 85 5.56 -3.06 30.20
N MET A 86 4.87 -1.92 30.10
CA MET A 86 4.49 -1.09 31.24
C MET A 86 3.10 -1.50 31.71
N LEU A 87 2.94 -2.78 32.02
CA LEU A 87 1.82 -3.36 32.74
C LEU A 87 2.39 -4.33 33.78
N LYS A 88 3.13 -3.75 34.72
CA LYS A 88 3.38 -4.30 36.06
C LYS A 88 3.29 -3.14 37.04
N ALA A 89 2.10 -2.93 37.57
CA ALA A 89 1.82 -2.30 38.86
C ALA A 89 0.50 -2.90 39.35
#